data_AF-A0A2E1B832-F1
#
_entry.id   AF-A0A2E1B832-F1
#
_cell.length_a   1.000
_cell.length_b   1.000
_cell.length_c   1.000
_cell.angle_alpha   90.00
_cell.angle_beta   90.00
_cell.angle_gamma   90.00
#
_symmetry.space_group_name_H-M   'P 1'
#
loop_
_entity.id
_entity.type
_entity.pdbx_description
1 polymer ?
#
loop_
_entity_poly.entity_id
_entity_poly.type
_entity_poly.pdbx_seq_one_letter_code
_entity_poly.pdbx_strand_id
1 'polypeptide(L)'
;MFVNGDDKLLDTRGELLPEELERFVPLYMRLDEDMTQLHRNGFYSGTSLFVGAFGGFLGFSFAFGYGDGHGPNAYLAGASFMGMAICLGRWIYLMIQRRELGRELSRLSKLFMDAGYYPPYKGKVEPYKANSDWLARYTNLNKPF
;
A
#
# COMPACT_ATOMS: atom_id res chain seq x y z
N MET A 1 3.47 8.50 -23.54
CA MET A 1 4.90 8.37 -23.29
C MET A 1 5.49 7.92 -24.59
N PHE A 2 6.32 8.75 -25.20
CA PHE A 2 7.05 8.40 -26.41
C PHE A 2 8.46 8.05 -25.95
N VAL A 3 8.81 6.77 -26.07
CA VAL A 3 10.21 6.35 -25.95
C VAL A 3 10.87 6.83 -27.24
N ASN A 4 11.76 7.81 -27.14
CA ASN A 4 12.58 8.20 -28.28
C ASN A 4 13.58 7.07 -28.57
N GLY A 5 14.09 6.97 -29.80
CA GLY A 5 15.00 5.89 -30.24
C GLY A 5 16.31 5.76 -29.45
N ASP A 6 16.56 6.66 -28.50
CA ASP A 6 17.71 6.74 -27.61
C ASP A 6 17.28 6.72 -26.13
N ASP A 7 16.54 5.72 -25.64
CA ASP A 7 16.30 5.39 -24.22
C ASP A 7 16.00 6.53 -23.19
N LYS A 8 15.63 7.74 -23.64
CA LYS A 8 15.41 8.91 -22.76
C LYS A 8 13.93 9.21 -22.57
N LEU A 9 13.50 9.36 -21.32
CA LEU A 9 12.13 9.69 -20.91
C LEU A 9 11.85 11.17 -21.18
N LEU A 10 10.95 11.41 -22.13
CA LEU A 10 10.47 12.75 -22.45
C LEU A 10 9.30 13.14 -21.55
N ASP A 11 9.32 14.37 -21.05
CA ASP A 11 8.16 15.04 -20.47
C ASP A 11 7.00 15.03 -21.50
N THR A 12 5.74 15.08 -21.04
CA THR A 12 4.57 15.45 -21.86
C THR A 12 4.74 16.65 -22.79
N ARG A 13 5.69 17.56 -22.51
CA ARG A 13 6.05 18.70 -23.37
C ARG A 13 7.07 18.38 -24.47
N GLY A 14 7.63 17.17 -24.48
CA GLY A 14 8.76 16.81 -25.34
C GLY A 14 10.11 17.35 -24.86
N GLU A 15 10.16 17.92 -23.65
CA GLU A 15 11.41 18.36 -23.01
C GLU A 15 12.09 17.15 -22.32
N LEU A 16 13.43 17.12 -22.38
CA LEU A 16 14.23 16.09 -21.71
C LEU A 16 14.11 16.27 -20.20
N LEU A 17 13.76 15.19 -19.49
CA LEU A 17 13.91 15.17 -18.04
C LEU A 17 15.38 15.40 -17.69
N PRO A 18 15.70 16.15 -16.61
CA PRO A 18 17.05 16.19 -16.09
C PRO A 18 17.53 14.76 -15.81
N GLU A 19 18.72 14.39 -16.30
CA GLU A 19 19.25 13.00 -16.25
C GLU A 19 19.31 12.42 -14.82
N GLU A 20 19.38 13.29 -13.81
CA GLU A 20 19.35 12.90 -12.40
C GLU A 20 17.98 12.33 -12.00
N LEU A 21 16.88 12.93 -12.45
CA LEU A 21 15.51 12.52 -12.11
C LEU A 21 15.10 11.26 -12.87
N GLU A 22 15.56 11.12 -14.10
CA GLU A 22 15.28 9.98 -14.96
C GLU A 22 15.71 8.65 -14.32
N ARG A 23 16.86 8.63 -13.63
CA ARG A 23 17.36 7.46 -12.90
C ARG A 23 16.46 7.05 -11.74
N PHE A 24 15.74 7.99 -11.14
CA PHE A 24 14.85 7.73 -10.01
C PHE A 24 13.44 7.32 -10.43
N VAL A 25 13.06 7.50 -11.71
CA VAL A 25 11.75 7.08 -12.23
C VAL A 25 11.52 5.57 -12.11
N PRO A 26 12.43 4.67 -12.58
CA PRO A 26 12.21 3.24 -12.45
C PRO A 26 12.21 2.77 -10.98
N LEU A 27 12.99 3.43 -10.12
CA LEU A 27 13.00 3.15 -8.68
C LEU A 27 11.66 3.52 -8.04
N TYR A 28 11.13 4.69 -8.37
CA TYR A 28 9.82 5.15 -7.90
C TYR A 28 8.69 4.22 -8.35
N MET A 29 8.70 3.81 -9.62
CA MET A 29 7.68 2.90 -10.17
C MET A 29 7.69 1.53 -9.47
N ARG A 30 8.88 0.97 -9.20
CA ARG A 30 8.98 -0.27 -8.42
C ARG A 30 8.42 -0.11 -7.01
N LEU A 31 8.78 0.98 -6.32
CA LEU A 31 8.28 1.25 -4.98
C LEU A 31 6.75 1.44 -4.94
N ASP A 32 6.15 2.05 -5.97
CA ASP A 32 4.69 2.21 -6.10
C ASP A 32 3.99 0.86 -6.35
N GLU A 33 4.56 0.00 -7.19
CA GLU A 33 4.09 -1.37 -7.40
C GLU A 33 4.17 -2.20 -6.10
N ASP A 34 5.30 -2.13 -5.40
CA ASP A 34 5.50 -2.79 -4.11
C ASP A 34 4.49 -2.29 -3.07
N MET A 35 4.24 -0.98 -3.02
CA MET A 35 3.26 -0.39 -2.11
C MET A 35 1.83 -0.83 -2.44
N THR A 36 1.49 -0.96 -3.72
CA THR A 36 0.19 -1.46 -4.19
C THR A 36 0.00 -2.94 -3.85
N GLN A 37 1.02 -3.76 -4.06
CA GLN A 37 1.01 -5.18 -3.67
C GLN A 37 0.90 -5.33 -2.15
N LEU A 38 1.63 -4.52 -1.39
CA LEU A 38 1.56 -4.50 0.06
C LEU A 38 0.18 -4.07 0.56
N HIS A 39 -0.48 -3.14 -0.12
CA HIS A 39 -1.87 -2.75 0.19
C HIS A 39 -2.85 -3.89 -0.03
N ARG A 40 -2.70 -4.61 -1.15
CA ARG A 40 -3.53 -5.77 -1.49
C ARG A 40 -3.30 -6.91 -0.47
N ASN A 41 -2.04 -7.18 -0.14
CA ASN A 41 -1.66 -8.18 0.87
C ASN A 41 -2.11 -7.79 2.28
N GLY A 42 -2.05 -6.50 2.60
CA GLY A 42 -2.54 -5.93 3.85
C GLY A 42 -4.06 -6.08 3.98
N PHE A 43 -4.81 -5.85 2.91
CA PHE A 43 -6.26 -6.06 2.88
C PHE A 43 -6.63 -7.52 3.11
N TYR A 44 -5.99 -8.47 2.40
CA TYR A 44 -6.24 -9.90 2.62
C TYR A 44 -5.85 -10.38 4.02
N SER A 45 -4.77 -9.83 4.59
CA SER A 45 -4.34 -10.17 5.95
C SER A 45 -5.29 -9.57 7.00
N GLY A 46 -5.86 -8.39 6.73
CA GLY A 46 -6.86 -7.77 7.59
C GLY A 46 -8.21 -8.51 7.56
N THR A 47 -8.66 -8.95 6.38
CA THR A 47 -9.91 -9.72 6.25
C THR A 47 -9.79 -11.08 6.90
N SER A 48 -8.66 -11.79 6.75
CA SER A 48 -8.44 -13.07 7.42
C SER A 48 -8.39 -12.93 8.95
N LEU A 49 -7.83 -11.82 9.46
CA LEU A 49 -7.85 -11.51 10.89
C LEU A 49 -9.27 -11.29 11.42
N PHE A 50 -10.11 -10.57 10.68
CA PHE A 50 -11.50 -10.34 11.06
C PHE A 50 -12.31 -11.65 11.07
N VAL A 51 -12.15 -12.49 10.04
CA VAL A 51 -12.80 -13.80 9.96
C VAL A 51 -12.33 -14.73 11.09
N GLY A 52 -11.02 -14.76 11.37
CA GLY A 52 -10.45 -15.55 12.47
C GLY A 52 -10.94 -15.09 13.85
N ALA A 53 -10.98 -13.78 14.09
CA ALA A 53 -11.49 -13.19 15.33
C ALA A 53 -12.99 -13.50 15.52
N PHE A 54 -13.79 -13.37 14.46
CA PHE A 54 -15.21 -13.68 14.51
C PHE A 54 -15.47 -15.18 14.75
N GLY A 55 -14.73 -16.06 14.07
CA GLY A 55 -14.81 -17.51 14.29
C GLY A 55 -14.40 -17.92 15.71
N GLY A 56 -13.33 -17.32 16.25
CA GLY A 56 -12.89 -17.55 17.62
C GLY A 56 -13.90 -17.05 18.66
N PHE A 57 -14.51 -15.88 18.43
CA PHE A 57 -15.55 -15.35 19.29
C PHE A 57 -16.79 -16.25 19.33
N LEU A 58 -17.23 -16.75 18.17
CA LEU A 58 -18.35 -17.70 18.11
C LEU A 58 -17.99 -19.01 18.83
N GLY A 59 -16.82 -19.60 18.55
CA GLY A 59 -16.36 -20.82 19.20
C GLY A 59 -16.30 -20.68 20.73
N PHE A 60 -15.78 -19.55 21.22
CA PHE A 60 -15.75 -19.22 22.63
C PHE A 60 -17.18 -19.08 23.21
N SER A 61 -18.05 -18.33 22.53
CA SER A 61 -19.44 -18.13 22.97
C SER A 61 -20.20 -19.45 23.07
N PHE A 62 -19.99 -20.38 22.15
CA PHE A 62 -20.59 -21.72 22.22
C PHE A 62 -19.98 -22.59 23.31
N ALA A 63 -18.66 -22.52 23.54
CA ALA A 63 -18.00 -23.31 24.58
C ALA A 63 -18.49 -22.92 25.99
N PHE A 64 -18.62 -21.63 26.27
CA PHE A 64 -19.03 -21.14 27.60
C PHE A 64 -20.54 -20.99 27.75
N GLY A 65 -21.27 -20.67 26.68
CA GLY A 65 -22.73 -20.51 26.70
C GLY A 65 -23.49 -21.80 26.99
N TYR A 66 -22.93 -22.95 26.61
CA TYR A 66 -23.52 -24.28 26.88
C TYR A 66 -22.89 -25.00 28.09
N GLY A 67 -21.95 -24.36 28.80
CA GLY A 67 -21.28 -24.94 29.98
C GLY A 67 -20.21 -25.99 29.65
N ASP A 68 -19.91 -26.23 28.36
CA ASP A 68 -18.93 -27.21 27.88
C ASP A 68 -17.55 -26.60 27.68
N GLY A 69 -16.94 -26.12 28.78
CA GLY A 69 -15.61 -25.51 28.80
C GLY A 69 -14.45 -26.44 28.39
N HIS A 70 -14.72 -27.74 28.24
CA HIS A 70 -13.75 -28.76 27.85
C HIS A 70 -14.11 -29.48 26.53
N GLY A 71 -15.16 -29.02 25.85
CA GLY A 71 -15.64 -29.60 24.59
C GLY A 71 -14.81 -29.18 23.36
N PRO A 72 -15.09 -29.77 22.19
CA PRO A 72 -14.42 -29.44 20.93
C PRO A 72 -14.45 -27.94 20.60
N ASN A 73 -15.48 -27.23 21.06
CA ASN A 73 -15.62 -25.79 20.89
C ASN A 73 -14.52 -24.97 21.59
N ALA A 74 -14.03 -25.42 22.75
CA ALA A 74 -12.95 -24.75 23.47
C ALA A 74 -11.60 -24.91 22.73
N TYR A 75 -11.34 -26.09 22.18
CA TYR A 75 -10.16 -26.34 21.34
C TYR A 75 -10.20 -25.52 20.03
N LEU A 76 -11.36 -25.45 19.38
CA LEU A 76 -11.57 -24.64 18.19
C LEU A 76 -11.37 -23.14 18.50
N ALA A 77 -11.91 -22.65 19.62
CA ALA A 77 -11.69 -21.27 20.06
C ALA A 77 -10.19 -20.98 20.26
N GLY A 78 -9.47 -21.87 20.97
CA GLY A 78 -8.02 -21.74 21.16
C GLY A 78 -7.23 -21.72 19.85
N ALA A 79 -7.57 -22.61 18.91
CA ALA A 79 -6.95 -22.63 17.59
C ALA A 79 -7.24 -21.34 16.80
N SER A 80 -8.46 -20.80 16.88
CA SER A 80 -8.82 -19.51 16.26
C SER A 80 -8.05 -18.34 16.88
N PHE A 81 -7.87 -18.29 18.20
CA PHE A 81 -7.05 -17.27 18.86
C PHE A 81 -5.58 -17.35 18.46
N MET A 82 -5.02 -18.57 18.35
CA MET A 82 -3.65 -18.77 17.85
C MET A 82 -3.51 -18.30 16.40
N GLY A 83 -4.47 -18.65 15.53
CA GLY A 83 -4.51 -18.16 14.15
C GLY A 83 -4.59 -16.64 14.07
N MET A 84 -5.42 -16.02 14.92
CA MET A 84 -5.55 -14.57 15.02
C MET A 84 -4.22 -13.91 15.44
N ALA A 85 -3.48 -14.48 16.39
CA ALA A 85 -2.18 -13.95 16.80
C ALA A 85 -1.16 -13.97 15.66
N ILE A 86 -1.12 -15.04 14.86
CA ILE A 86 -0.26 -15.14 13.66
C ILE A 86 -0.67 -14.12 12.60
N CYS A 87 -1.97 -14.00 12.31
CA CYS A 87 -2.49 -13.00 11.38
C CYS A 87 -2.18 -11.57 11.84
N LEU A 88 -2.27 -11.31 13.14
CA LEU A 88 -1.95 -10.01 13.73
C LEU A 88 -0.47 -9.69 13.59
N GLY A 89 0.41 -10.64 13.88
CA GLY A 89 1.85 -10.50 13.66
C GLY A 89 2.18 -10.17 12.20
N ARG A 90 1.56 -10.86 11.24
CA ARG A 90 1.71 -10.57 9.81
C ARG A 90 1.18 -9.19 9.44
N TRP A 91 0.02 -8.79 9.95
CA TRP A 91 -0.55 -7.48 9.67
C TRP A 91 0.31 -6.33 10.21
N ILE A 92 0.83 -6.46 11.42
CA ILE A 92 1.76 -5.48 12.02
C ILE A 92 3.03 -5.38 11.19
N TYR A 93 3.61 -6.51 10.77
CA TYR A 93 4.79 -6.54 9.91
C TYR A 93 4.55 -5.80 8.58
N LEU A 94 3.42 -6.05 7.93
CA LEU A 94 3.04 -5.35 6.69
C LEU A 94 2.85 -3.84 6.95
N MET A 95 2.28 -3.43 8.09
CA MET A 95 2.14 -2.01 8.42
C MET A 95 3.49 -1.31 8.66
N ILE A 96 4.46 -2.00 9.25
CA ILE A 96 5.83 -1.48 9.42
C ILE A 96 6.50 -1.30 8.05
N GLN A 97 6.46 -2.31 7.19
CA GLN A 97 6.99 -2.22 5.82
C GLN A 97 6.32 -1.09 5.03
N ARG A 98 4.99 -0.92 5.16
CA ARG A 98 4.24 0.18 4.55
C ARG A 98 4.80 1.53 4.95
N ARG A 99 5.13 1.70 6.23
CA ARG A 99 5.65 2.95 6.78
C ARG A 99 7.05 3.26 6.27
N GLU A 100 7.90 2.26 6.13
CA GLU A 100 9.25 2.41 5.59
C GLU A 100 9.22 2.76 4.10
N LEU A 101 8.51 1.97 3.29
CA LEU A 101 8.31 2.24 1.86
C LEU A 101 7.68 3.62 1.62
N GLY A 102 6.67 3.99 2.42
CA GLY A 102 6.02 5.29 2.31
C GLY A 102 6.96 6.48 2.63
N ARG A 103 7.92 6.30 3.53
CA ARG A 103 8.94 7.33 3.81
C ARG A 103 9.91 7.49 2.64
N GLU A 104 10.34 6.39 2.03
CA GLU A 104 11.20 6.42 0.85
C GLU A 104 10.50 7.04 -0.36
N LEU A 105 9.26 6.63 -0.63
CA LEU A 105 8.40 7.24 -1.64
C LEU A 105 8.25 8.74 -1.41
N SER A 106 7.96 9.18 -0.17
CA SER A 106 7.81 10.61 0.15
C SER A 106 9.10 11.41 -0.08
N ARG A 107 10.27 10.83 0.23
CA ARG A 107 11.57 11.48 -0.04
C ARG A 107 11.80 11.63 -1.54
N LEU A 108 11.54 10.59 -2.32
CA LEU A 108 11.66 10.62 -3.78
C LEU A 108 10.66 11.61 -4.38
N SER A 109 9.39 11.56 -3.97
CA SER A 109 8.36 12.52 -4.42
C SER A 109 8.77 13.96 -4.16
N LYS A 110 9.43 14.26 -3.03
CA LYS A 110 9.91 15.60 -2.72
C LYS A 110 11.00 16.05 -3.69
N LEU A 111 11.93 15.17 -4.06
CA LEU A 111 12.96 15.47 -5.07
C LEU A 111 12.35 15.83 -6.43
N PHE A 112 11.31 15.10 -6.86
CA PHE A 112 10.58 15.44 -8.10
C PHE A 112 9.89 16.80 -7.98
N MET A 113 9.22 17.07 -6.85
CA MET A 113 8.51 18.34 -6.62
C MET A 113 9.46 19.54 -6.52
N ASP A 114 10.60 19.40 -5.84
CA ASP A 114 11.62 20.45 -5.72
C ASP A 114 12.22 20.79 -7.10
N ALA A 115 12.28 19.82 -8.02
CA ALA A 115 12.67 20.02 -9.41
C ALA A 115 11.56 20.55 -10.32
N GLY A 116 10.35 20.80 -9.79
CA GLY A 116 9.22 21.33 -10.56
C GLY A 116 8.43 20.29 -11.36
N TYR A 117 8.58 19.00 -11.03
CA TYR A 117 7.86 17.89 -11.64
C TYR A 117 6.92 17.21 -10.64
N TYR A 118 5.82 16.66 -11.14
CA TYR A 118 5.00 15.75 -10.36
C TYR A 118 5.71 14.39 -10.21
N PRO A 119 5.54 13.69 -9.07
CA PRO A 119 6.03 12.33 -8.91
C PRO A 119 5.46 11.42 -10.02
N PRO A 120 6.26 10.52 -10.60
CA PRO A 120 5.82 9.72 -11.74
C PRO A 120 4.64 8.82 -11.39
N TYR A 121 3.55 8.90 -12.16
CA TYR A 121 2.37 8.04 -12.00
C TYR A 121 2.19 7.17 -13.26
N LYS A 122 2.26 5.84 -13.10
CA LYS A 122 2.22 4.88 -14.23
C LYS A 122 3.24 5.22 -15.34
N GLY A 123 4.44 5.66 -14.94
CA GLY A 123 5.51 6.06 -15.85
C GLY A 123 5.32 7.41 -16.52
N LYS A 124 4.25 8.16 -16.25
CA LYS A 124 4.10 9.52 -16.77
C LYS A 124 4.67 10.54 -15.78
N VAL A 125 5.62 11.34 -16.23
CA VAL A 125 6.12 12.52 -15.51
C VAL A 125 5.49 13.75 -16.14
N GLU A 126 4.78 14.54 -15.35
CA GLU A 126 4.14 15.78 -15.78
C GLU A 126 4.77 16.98 -15.05
N PRO A 127 4.99 18.13 -15.70
CA PRO A 127 5.57 19.31 -15.08
C PRO A 127 4.50 20.05 -14.27
N TYR A 128 4.91 20.64 -13.16
CA TYR A 128 4.00 21.19 -12.13
C TYR A 128 3.00 22.22 -12.66
N LYS A 129 3.35 22.94 -13.74
CA LYS A 129 2.52 23.98 -14.37
C LYS A 129 1.48 23.47 -15.38
N ALA A 130 1.33 22.16 -15.61
CA ALA A 130 0.52 21.64 -16.70
C ALA A 130 -0.94 21.24 -16.36
N ASN A 131 -1.35 21.07 -15.09
CA ASN A 131 -2.69 20.56 -14.79
C ASN A 131 -3.27 20.99 -13.43
N SER A 132 -4.25 21.90 -13.44
CA SER A 132 -5.18 22.11 -12.31
C SER A 132 -6.02 20.86 -12.02
N ASP A 133 -6.20 19.99 -13.02
CA ASP A 133 -7.01 18.76 -12.93
C ASP A 133 -6.33 17.63 -12.13
N TRP A 134 -5.00 17.60 -12.10
CA TRP A 134 -4.27 16.57 -11.35
C TRP A 134 -4.37 16.82 -9.85
N LEU A 135 -4.23 18.07 -9.41
CA LEU A 135 -4.38 18.47 -8.02
C LEU A 135 -5.80 18.17 -7.52
N ALA A 136 -6.82 18.39 -8.37
CA ALA A 136 -8.22 18.07 -8.09
C ALA A 136 -8.48 16.55 -7.98
N ARG A 137 -7.77 15.71 -8.75
CA ARG A 137 -7.87 14.25 -8.65
C ARG A 137 -7.16 13.71 -7.40
N TYR A 138 -6.00 14.27 -7.05
CA TYR A 138 -5.24 13.88 -5.86
C TYR A 138 -5.89 14.35 -4.54
N THR A 139 -6.45 15.57 -4.51
CA THR A 139 -7.19 16.06 -3.33
C THR A 139 -8.52 15.32 -3.12
N ASN A 140 -9.19 14.85 -4.17
CA ASN A 140 -10.39 14.02 -4.02
C ASN A 140 -10.08 12.58 -3.59
N LEU A 141 -8.90 12.04 -3.88
CA LEU A 141 -8.44 10.74 -3.35
C LEU A 141 -8.04 10.78 -1.87
N ASN A 142 -7.72 11.96 -1.33
CA ASN A 142 -7.30 12.18 0.06
C ASN A 142 -8.39 12.79 0.96
N LYS A 143 -9.64 12.90 0.51
CA LYS A 143 -10.72 13.27 1.43
C LYS A 143 -10.92 12.13 2.44
N PRO A 144 -10.91 12.42 3.75
CA PRO A 144 -11.33 11.44 4.73
C PRO A 144 -12.79 11.06 4.43
N PHE A 145 -13.07 9.76 4.40
CA PHE A 145 -14.44 9.24 4.40
C PHE A 145 -15.16 9.66 5.68
#